data_AF-A0A941D5S2-F1
#
_entry.id   AF-A0A941D5S2-F1
#
_cell.length_a   1.000
_cell.length_b   1.000
_cell.length_c   1.000
_cell.angle_alpha   90.00
_cell.angle_beta   90.00
_cell.angle_gamma   90.00
#
_symmetry.space_group_name_H-M   'P 1'
#
loop_
_entity.id
_entity.type
_entity.pdbx_description
1 polymer ?
#
loop_
_entity_poly.entity_id
_entity_poly.type
_entity_poly.pdbx_seq_one_letter_code
_entity_poly.pdbx_strand_id
1 'polypeptide(L)'
;MPLDTNAAGIQVNSLVTPQTPLALTAVVTTANTNYTDTPTNAVQFLQSDAATGIPARGARLTKVTALARATTTATELQLFVGNAAGTVKRFIKSALMPAYTVAQTTKQTEADFGFSDASPLILAAGEQLWLATGVTNTGIVGRAEGGAY
;
A
#
# COMPACT_ATOMS: atom_id res chain seq x y z
N MET A 1 0.33 16.38 21.68
CA MET A 1 1.36 16.10 20.66
C MET A 1 2.49 17.09 20.90
N PRO A 2 3.72 16.65 21.19
CA PRO A 2 4.86 17.56 21.39
C PRO A 2 5.12 18.36 20.10
N LEU A 3 5.48 19.64 20.26
CA LEU A 3 5.83 20.52 19.14
C LEU A 3 7.19 20.11 18.57
N ASP A 4 7.32 20.03 17.25
CA ASP A 4 8.60 19.76 16.62
C ASP A 4 9.56 20.93 16.89
N THR A 5 10.75 20.61 17.38
CA THR A 5 11.83 21.57 17.61
C THR A 5 12.84 21.48 16.48
N ASN A 6 13.17 22.61 15.86
CA ASN A 6 14.33 22.67 14.96
C ASN A 6 15.65 22.58 15.76
N ALA A 7 16.77 22.42 15.07
CA ALA A 7 18.11 22.36 15.68
C ALA A 7 18.51 23.61 16.49
N ALA A 8 17.76 24.72 16.35
CA ALA A 8 17.94 25.97 17.09
C ALA A 8 17.02 26.09 18.33
N GLY A 9 16.26 25.05 18.68
CA GLY A 9 15.39 25.04 19.86
C GLY A 9 14.14 25.91 19.74
N ILE A 10 13.81 26.39 18.54
CA ILE A 10 12.58 27.15 18.30
C ILE A 10 11.43 26.16 18.20
N GLN A 11 10.45 26.31 19.10
CA GLN A 11 9.17 25.62 19.00
C GLN A 11 8.35 26.29 17.91
N VAL A 12 8.22 25.63 16.76
CA VAL A 12 7.43 26.16 15.65
C VAL A 12 5.98 25.80 15.89
N ASN A 13 5.11 26.80 15.89
CA ASN A 13 3.67 26.60 15.91
C ASN A 13 3.25 26.02 14.54
N SER A 14 3.32 24.69 14.43
CA SER A 14 3.17 23.87 13.22
C SER A 14 3.88 24.44 11.98
N LEU A 15 5.12 24.01 11.75
CA LEU A 15 5.67 24.09 10.40
C LEU A 15 4.76 23.26 9.49
N VAL A 16 4.10 23.90 8.52
CA VAL A 16 3.43 23.16 7.43
C VAL A 16 4.55 22.57 6.57
N THR A 17 4.95 21.35 6.89
CA THR A 17 5.95 20.65 6.09
C THR A 17 5.32 20.22 4.77
N PRO A 18 5.99 20.43 3.62
CA PRO A 18 5.57 19.84 2.37
C PRO A 18 5.39 18.33 2.53
N GLN A 19 4.35 17.76 1.92
CA GLN A 19 4.18 16.31 1.90
C GLN A 19 5.40 15.67 1.23
N THR A 20 5.97 14.65 1.87
CA THR A 20 7.08 13.91 1.27
C THR A 20 6.50 12.99 0.19
N PRO A 21 6.92 13.12 -1.09
CA PRO A 21 6.41 12.26 -2.15
C PRO A 21 6.68 10.79 -1.85
N LEU A 22 5.67 9.95 -2.07
CA LEU A 22 5.73 8.51 -1.89
C LEU A 22 5.58 7.79 -3.23
N ALA A 23 6.46 6.84 -3.48
CA ALA A 23 6.34 5.85 -4.55
C ALA A 23 6.93 4.53 -4.06
N LEU A 24 6.09 3.56 -3.74
CA LEU A 24 6.49 2.28 -3.14
C LEU A 24 6.02 1.11 -4.00
N THR A 25 6.73 -0.01 -3.91
CA THR A 25 6.40 -1.24 -4.63
C THR A 25 6.47 -2.44 -3.71
N ALA A 26 5.57 -3.40 -3.89
CA ALA A 26 5.63 -4.71 -3.24
C ALA A 26 5.28 -5.82 -4.23
N VAL A 27 5.81 -7.01 -4.01
CA VAL A 27 5.55 -8.18 -4.85
C VAL A 27 4.84 -9.25 -4.05
N VAL A 28 3.68 -9.68 -4.52
CA VAL A 28 2.93 -10.81 -3.95
C VAL A 28 3.02 -12.01 -4.89
N THR A 29 3.21 -13.19 -4.31
CA THR A 29 3.39 -14.44 -5.05
C THR A 29 2.47 -15.54 -4.53
N THR A 30 2.41 -15.72 -3.22
CA THR A 30 1.58 -16.76 -2.57
C THR A 30 0.17 -16.26 -2.30
N ALA A 31 -0.83 -17.10 -2.57
CA ALA A 31 -2.24 -16.79 -2.32
C ALA A 31 -2.55 -16.54 -0.84
N ASN A 32 -3.32 -15.50 -0.53
CA ASN A 32 -4.10 -15.39 0.70
C ASN A 32 -5.55 -15.80 0.43
N THR A 33 -5.95 -16.95 0.97
CA THR A 33 -7.33 -17.45 0.89
C THR A 33 -8.10 -17.21 2.20
N ASN A 34 -7.46 -16.57 3.20
CA ASN A 34 -8.03 -16.29 4.51
C ASN A 34 -8.53 -14.85 4.56
N TYR A 35 -9.85 -14.66 4.65
CA TYR A 35 -10.51 -13.35 4.78
C TYR A 35 -10.74 -12.93 6.24
N THR A 36 -9.94 -13.49 7.15
CA THR A 36 -9.96 -13.08 8.56
C THR A 36 -9.10 -11.85 8.76
N ASP A 37 -9.12 -11.30 9.97
CA ASP A 37 -8.22 -10.22 10.35
C ASP A 37 -6.75 -10.66 10.48
N THR A 38 -6.39 -11.89 10.13
CA THR A 38 -5.01 -12.39 10.22
C THR A 38 -4.62 -13.07 8.91
N PRO A 39 -4.53 -12.33 7.79
CA PRO A 39 -4.20 -12.90 6.49
C PRO A 39 -2.76 -13.44 6.51
N THR A 40 -2.57 -14.63 5.92
CA THR A 40 -1.33 -15.40 6.07
C THR A 40 -0.22 -14.98 5.11
N ASN A 41 -0.59 -14.56 3.90
CA ASN A 41 0.34 -14.29 2.81
C ASN A 41 0.26 -12.84 2.29
N ALA A 42 -0.19 -11.92 3.16
CA ALA A 42 -0.16 -10.50 2.86
C ALA A 42 1.26 -9.95 3.02
N VAL A 43 1.74 -9.26 1.98
CA VAL A 43 3.06 -8.64 1.91
C VAL A 43 2.94 -7.17 2.30
N GLN A 44 3.88 -6.69 3.10
CA GLN A 44 3.91 -5.30 3.52
C GLN A 44 4.21 -4.41 2.31
N PHE A 45 3.36 -3.42 2.12
CA PHE A 45 3.39 -2.55 0.94
C PHE A 45 3.82 -1.12 1.28
N LEU A 46 3.38 -0.64 2.43
CA LEU A 46 3.86 0.59 3.05
C LEU A 46 4.19 0.31 4.51
N GLN A 47 5.48 0.36 4.84
CA GLN A 47 5.98 0.19 6.20
C GLN A 47 5.90 1.51 6.96
N SER A 48 5.68 1.43 8.27
CA SER A 48 5.91 2.55 9.19
C SER A 48 7.38 2.63 9.58
N ASP A 49 8.07 3.68 9.18
CA ASP A 49 9.46 3.94 9.53
C ASP A 49 9.59 5.32 10.20
N ALA A 50 10.12 5.31 11.42
CA ALA A 50 10.36 6.49 12.23
C ALA A 50 11.53 7.36 11.69
N ALA A 51 12.44 6.78 10.92
CA ALA A 51 13.57 7.50 10.32
C ALA A 51 13.19 8.23 9.02
N THR A 52 12.30 7.65 8.22
CA THR A 52 11.79 8.27 6.98
C THR A 52 10.46 9.00 7.14
N GLY A 53 9.78 8.85 8.29
CA GLY A 53 8.53 9.56 8.61
C GLY A 53 7.27 8.93 8.01
N ILE A 54 7.39 7.79 7.32
CA ILE A 54 6.32 7.23 6.49
C ILE A 54 5.72 6.03 7.19
N PRO A 55 4.41 5.98 7.48
CA PRO A 55 3.58 7.11 7.85
C PRO A 55 3.66 7.24 9.38
N ALA A 56 4.84 7.59 9.91
CA ALA A 56 4.98 7.89 11.35
C ALA A 56 3.98 8.97 11.78
N ARG A 57 3.51 9.80 10.83
CA ARG A 57 2.48 10.83 11.02
C ARG A 57 1.22 10.63 10.15
N GLY A 58 1.14 9.53 9.40
CA GLY A 58 0.08 9.26 8.44
C GLY A 58 0.54 9.36 6.98
N ALA A 59 -0.31 8.92 6.05
CA ALA A 59 -0.09 9.10 4.62
C ALA A 59 -1.40 9.28 3.87
N ARG A 60 -1.34 9.97 2.74
CA ARG A 60 -2.41 10.11 1.76
C ARG A 60 -1.97 9.44 0.47
N LEU A 61 -2.55 8.29 0.17
CA LEU A 61 -2.30 7.57 -1.08
C LEU A 61 -3.37 7.91 -2.10
N THR A 62 -2.95 8.36 -3.27
CA THR A 62 -3.83 8.80 -4.35
C THR A 62 -3.84 7.80 -5.50
N LYS A 63 -2.91 6.84 -5.53
CA LYS A 63 -2.89 5.78 -6.52
C LYS A 63 -2.38 4.50 -5.89
N VAL A 64 -3.13 3.41 -6.05
CA VAL A 64 -2.66 2.07 -5.72
C VAL A 64 -3.06 1.17 -6.88
N THR A 65 -2.08 0.63 -7.59
CA THR A 65 -2.30 -0.28 -8.71
C THR A 65 -1.48 -1.55 -8.52
N ALA A 66 -1.80 -2.57 -9.30
CA ALA A 66 -1.03 -3.79 -9.36
C ALA A 66 -0.91 -4.28 -10.80
N LEU A 67 0.23 -4.87 -11.13
CA LEU A 67 0.54 -5.33 -12.47
C LEU A 67 1.02 -6.78 -12.42
N ALA A 68 0.37 -7.65 -13.21
CA ALA A 68 0.84 -9.02 -13.39
C ALA A 68 2.07 -9.03 -14.30
N ARG A 69 3.17 -9.64 -13.86
CA ARG A 69 4.38 -9.80 -14.69
C ARG A 69 4.49 -11.18 -15.36
N ALA A 70 3.42 -11.97 -15.28
CA ALA A 70 3.32 -13.32 -15.81
C ALA A 70 1.85 -13.63 -16.16
N THR A 71 1.62 -14.74 -16.86
CA THR A 71 0.27 -15.26 -17.08
C THR A 71 -0.46 -15.39 -15.75
N THR A 72 -1.65 -14.81 -15.68
CA THR A 72 -2.48 -14.84 -14.49
C THR A 72 -3.83 -15.45 -14.81
N THR A 73 -4.32 -16.30 -13.90
CA THR A 73 -5.75 -16.57 -13.82
C THR A 73 -6.44 -15.37 -13.18
N ALA A 74 -7.76 -15.30 -13.30
CA ALA A 74 -8.52 -14.27 -12.61
C ALA A 74 -8.27 -14.40 -11.10
N THR A 75 -7.83 -13.32 -10.47
CA THR A 75 -7.48 -13.30 -9.05
C THR A 75 -7.99 -12.03 -8.40
N GLU A 76 -8.47 -12.15 -7.18
CA GLU A 76 -8.75 -10.98 -6.36
C GLU A 76 -7.43 -10.45 -5.77
N LEU A 77 -7.22 -9.15 -5.88
CA LEU A 77 -6.20 -8.45 -5.15
C LEU A 77 -6.81 -7.84 -3.90
N GLN A 78 -6.11 -7.94 -2.79
CA GLN A 78 -6.65 -7.65 -1.47
C GLN A 78 -5.76 -6.62 -0.78
N LEU A 79 -6.35 -5.52 -0.31
CA LEU A 79 -5.67 -4.53 0.50
C LEU A 79 -6.09 -4.64 1.95
N PHE A 80 -5.09 -4.60 2.82
CA PHE A 80 -5.31 -4.58 4.25
C PHE A 80 -4.58 -3.41 4.92
N VAL A 81 -5.18 -2.89 5.99
CA VAL A 81 -4.55 -1.91 6.88
C VAL A 81 -4.36 -2.52 8.26
N GLY A 82 -3.19 -2.32 8.84
CA GLY A 82 -2.87 -2.79 10.18
C GLY A 82 -1.70 -2.00 10.75
N ASN A 83 -1.36 -2.22 12.02
CA ASN A 83 -0.21 -1.61 12.67
C ASN A 83 1.06 -2.47 12.54
N ALA A 84 2.22 -1.85 12.67
CA ALA A 84 3.54 -2.48 12.48
C ALA A 84 3.82 -3.75 13.29
N ALA A 85 3.18 -3.86 14.45
CA ALA A 85 3.34 -4.97 15.38
C ALA A 85 2.13 -5.92 15.40
N GLY A 86 1.10 -5.66 14.60
CA GLY A 86 -0.16 -6.40 14.64
C GLY A 86 -0.19 -7.60 13.70
N THR A 87 -0.62 -8.74 14.24
CA THR A 87 -1.18 -9.84 13.43
C THR A 87 -2.51 -9.43 12.79
N VAL A 88 -3.20 -8.46 13.40
CA VAL A 88 -4.50 -7.94 12.97
C VAL A 88 -4.32 -6.98 11.78
N LYS A 89 -4.82 -7.38 10.61
CA LYS A 89 -4.85 -6.60 9.37
C LYS A 89 -6.28 -6.59 8.84
N ARG A 90 -6.90 -5.42 8.78
CA ARG A 90 -8.29 -5.22 8.35
C ARG A 90 -8.37 -5.17 6.84
N PHE A 91 -9.22 -5.99 6.24
CA PHE A 91 -9.50 -5.94 4.81
C PHE A 91 -10.25 -4.64 4.49
N ILE A 92 -9.65 -3.75 3.70
CA ILE A 92 -10.20 -2.42 3.41
C ILE A 92 -10.76 -2.30 2.00
N LYS A 93 -10.22 -3.05 1.04
CA LYS A 93 -10.61 -2.97 -0.37
C LYS A 93 -10.08 -4.16 -1.16
N SER A 94 -10.77 -4.51 -2.23
CA SER A 94 -10.24 -5.41 -3.25
C SER A 94 -10.44 -4.89 -4.66
N ALA A 95 -9.69 -5.49 -5.59
CA ALA A 95 -9.81 -5.27 -7.02
C ALA A 95 -9.68 -6.61 -7.75
N LEU A 96 -10.47 -6.82 -8.80
CA LEU A 96 -10.33 -7.99 -9.65
C LEU A 96 -9.20 -7.76 -10.66
N MET A 97 -8.20 -8.64 -10.66
CA MET A 97 -7.25 -8.75 -11.76
C MET A 97 -7.77 -9.83 -12.72
N PRO A 98 -8.18 -9.47 -13.95
CA PRO A 98 -8.74 -10.42 -14.90
C PRO A 98 -7.68 -11.41 -15.37
N ALA A 99 -8.15 -12.58 -15.81
CA ALA A 99 -7.28 -13.58 -16.42
C ALA A 99 -6.61 -13.02 -17.68
N TYR A 100 -5.33 -13.30 -17.84
CA TYR A 100 -4.56 -12.86 -18.99
C TYR A 100 -3.35 -13.76 -19.23
N THR A 101 -3.20 -14.19 -20.48
CA THR A 101 -2.03 -14.92 -20.96
C THR A 101 -0.99 -13.93 -21.44
N VAL A 102 0.20 -13.97 -20.84
CA VAL A 102 1.26 -13.02 -21.17
C VAL A 102 1.76 -13.22 -22.60
N ALA A 103 1.86 -12.12 -23.35
CA ALA A 103 2.55 -12.08 -24.64
C ALA A 103 3.43 -10.83 -24.74
N GLN A 104 4.51 -10.92 -25.53
CA GLN A 104 5.49 -9.84 -25.67
C GLN A 104 4.95 -8.64 -26.47
N THR A 105 3.86 -8.82 -27.20
CA THR A 105 3.25 -7.81 -28.09
C THR A 105 2.06 -7.11 -27.46
N THR A 106 1.72 -7.40 -26.21
CA THR A 106 0.53 -6.90 -25.53
C THR A 106 0.86 -6.30 -24.15
N LYS A 107 0.09 -5.28 -23.74
CA LYS A 107 0.23 -4.66 -22.42
C LYS A 107 -0.04 -5.70 -21.32
N GLN A 108 0.74 -5.64 -20.24
CA GLN A 108 0.43 -6.41 -19.03
C GLN A 108 -0.87 -5.94 -18.41
N THR A 109 -1.58 -6.88 -17.78
CA THR A 109 -2.81 -6.58 -17.05
C THR A 109 -2.50 -5.77 -15.81
N GLU A 110 -3.14 -4.60 -15.75
CA GLU A 110 -3.12 -3.70 -14.61
C GLU A 110 -4.49 -3.76 -13.91
N ALA A 111 -4.48 -3.79 -12.59
CA ALA A 111 -5.66 -3.63 -11.75
C ALA A 111 -5.48 -2.37 -10.90
N ASP A 112 -6.52 -1.56 -10.82
CA ASP A 112 -6.56 -0.33 -10.02
C ASP A 112 -7.53 -0.52 -8.86
N PHE A 113 -7.11 -0.10 -7.67
CA PHE A 113 -7.98 -0.06 -6.49
C PHE A 113 -8.87 1.19 -6.47
N GLY A 114 -8.72 2.11 -7.43
CA GLY A 114 -9.63 3.24 -7.65
C GLY A 114 -9.46 4.38 -6.65
N PHE A 115 -8.26 4.52 -6.06
CA PHE A 115 -7.92 5.73 -5.30
C PHE A 115 -7.60 6.88 -6.26
N SER A 116 -7.84 8.10 -5.80
CA SER A 116 -7.55 9.33 -6.56
C SER A 116 -7.34 10.50 -5.62
N ASP A 117 -7.01 11.68 -6.15
CA ASP A 117 -6.96 12.89 -5.33
C ASP A 117 -8.31 13.27 -4.70
N ALA A 118 -9.42 12.97 -5.39
CA ALA A 118 -10.77 13.23 -4.89
C ALA A 118 -11.26 12.18 -3.88
N SER A 119 -10.71 10.97 -3.94
CA SER A 119 -11.03 9.87 -3.04
C SER A 119 -9.75 9.13 -2.64
N PRO A 120 -8.88 9.75 -1.82
CA PRO A 120 -7.62 9.15 -1.43
C PRO A 120 -7.84 8.07 -0.36
N LEU A 121 -6.88 7.16 -0.24
CA LEU A 121 -6.73 6.36 0.97
C LEU A 121 -5.96 7.19 2.01
N ILE A 122 -6.58 7.42 3.16
CA ILE A 122 -5.93 8.06 4.30
C ILE A 122 -5.48 6.97 5.27
N LEU A 123 -4.19 6.98 5.59
CA LEU A 123 -3.60 6.15 6.63
C LEU A 123 -3.31 7.04 7.84
N ALA A 124 -3.78 6.63 9.01
CA ALA A 124 -3.46 7.28 10.27
C ALA A 124 -1.99 7.06 10.65
N ALA A 125 -1.51 7.82 11.64
CA ALA A 125 -0.16 7.67 12.14
C ALA A 125 0.10 6.23 12.64
N GLY A 126 1.16 5.61 12.13
CA GLY A 126 1.56 4.24 12.48
C GLY A 126 0.78 3.13 11.78
N GLU A 127 -0.23 3.44 10.97
CA GLU A 127 -0.88 2.46 10.10
C GLU A 127 0.03 2.04 8.95
N GLN A 128 -0.13 0.81 8.50
CA GLN A 128 0.64 0.22 7.42
C GLN A 128 -0.29 -0.39 6.40
N LEU A 129 0.13 -0.38 5.15
CA LEU A 129 -0.61 -0.98 4.05
C LEU A 129 -0.01 -2.33 3.70
N TRP A 130 -0.87 -3.31 3.45
CA TRP A 130 -0.50 -4.65 3.04
C TRP A 130 -1.27 -5.05 1.78
N LEU A 131 -0.60 -5.80 0.90
CA LEU A 131 -1.16 -6.32 -0.34
C LEU A 131 -1.16 -7.85 -0.32
N ALA A 132 -2.21 -8.47 -0.83
CA ALA A 132 -2.24 -9.92 -1.08
C ALA A 132 -2.95 -10.23 -2.42
N THR A 133 -2.84 -11.48 -2.85
CA THR A 133 -3.53 -12.04 -4.03
C THR A 133 -4.32 -13.28 -3.62
N GLY A 134 -5.50 -13.51 -4.21
CA GLY A 134 -6.33 -14.68 -3.93
C GLY A 134 -5.84 -15.97 -4.61
N VAL A 135 -4.99 -15.85 -5.63
CA VAL A 135 -4.40 -16.97 -6.38
C VAL A 135 -2.89 -16.79 -6.50
N THR A 136 -2.14 -17.87 -6.32
CA THR A 136 -0.68 -17.89 -6.39
C THR A 136 -0.23 -17.55 -7.82
N ASN A 137 0.75 -16.66 -7.94
CA ASN A 137 1.32 -16.19 -9.20
C ASN A 137 2.85 -16.02 -9.06
N THR A 138 3.58 -16.02 -10.17
CA THR A 138 5.03 -15.77 -10.23
C THR A 138 5.45 -14.31 -9.99
N GLY A 139 4.49 -13.40 -9.80
CA GLY A 139 4.73 -12.10 -9.18
C GLY A 139 3.74 -11.03 -9.63
N ILE A 140 2.84 -10.64 -8.75
CA ILE A 140 2.01 -9.45 -8.95
C ILE A 140 2.71 -8.29 -8.25
N VAL A 141 3.02 -7.25 -9.02
CA VAL A 141 3.74 -6.08 -8.52
C VAL A 141 2.73 -4.99 -8.19
N GLY A 142 2.54 -4.73 -6.90
CA GLY A 142 1.83 -3.55 -6.42
C GLY A 142 2.68 -2.29 -6.55
N ARG A 143 2.06 -1.17 -6.90
CA ARG A 143 2.62 0.18 -6.80
C ARG A 143 1.68 1.14 -6.08
N ALA A 144 2.19 1.86 -5.08
CA ALA A 144 1.45 2.85 -4.30
C ALA A 144 2.13 4.22 -4.41
N GLU A 145 1.35 5.26 -4.68
CA GLU A 145 1.82 6.63 -4.84
C GLU A 145 0.97 7.61 -4.03
N GLY A 146 1.59 8.67 -3.54
CA GLY A 146 0.93 9.69 -2.72
C GLY A 146 1.91 10.59 -1.98
N GLY A 147 1.51 11.02 -0.79
CA GLY A 147 2.33 11.85 0.10
C GLY A 147 2.28 11.37 1.55
N ALA A 148 3.44 11.36 2.22
CA ALA A 148 3.54 11.18 3.67
C ALA A 148 3.38 12.53 4.38
N TYR A 149 2.80 12.47 5.58
CA TYR A 149 2.65 13.60 6.49
C TYR A 149 3.82 13.74 7.46
#